data_AF-A0A530BNZ5-F1
#
_entry.id   AF-A0A530BNZ5-F1
#
_cell.length_a   1.000
_cell.length_b   1.000
_cell.length_c   1.000
_cell.angle_alpha   90.00
_cell.angle_beta   90.00
_cell.angle_gamma   90.00
#
_symmetry.space_group_name_H-M   'P 1'
#
loop_
_entity.id
_entity.type
_entity.pdbx_description
1 polymer ?
#
loop_
_entity_poly.entity_id
_entity_poly.type
_entity_poly.pdbx_seq_one_letter_code
_entity_poly.pdbx_strand_id
1 'polypeptide(L)' 'HAEDRLGRLALSDQGLRARDEMVIGHFRKAGVPLCGVIGGGYSTDVPALAARHAILFEVAAAYA' A
#
# COMPACT_ATOMS: atom_id res chain seq x y z
N HIS A 1 -1.64 -8.19 -5.61
CA HIS A 1 -2.54 -8.83 -4.63
C HIS A 1 -2.94 -10.20 -5.18
N ALA A 2 -3.29 -11.19 -4.36
CA ALA A 2 -3.69 -12.51 -4.85
C ALA A 2 -4.86 -12.44 -5.86
N GLU A 3 -5.80 -11.53 -5.58
CA GLU A 3 -6.94 -11.19 -6.45
C GLU A 3 -6.63 -10.18 -7.58
N ASP A 4 -5.36 -9.87 -7.85
CA ASP A 4 -5.01 -8.96 -8.94
C ASP A 4 -5.01 -9.70 -10.28
N ARG A 5 -5.80 -9.22 -11.24
CA ARG A 5 -5.95 -9.84 -12.56
C ARG A 5 -4.67 -9.87 -13.39
N LEU A 6 -3.78 -8.89 -13.23
CA LEU A 6 -2.53 -8.81 -13.99
C LEU A 6 -1.30 -9.19 -13.14
N GLY A 7 -1.42 -9.10 -11.82
CA GLY A 7 -0.37 -9.44 -10.87
C GLY A 7 -0.07 -10.94 -10.84
N ARG A 8 1.21 -11.29 -10.61
CA ARG A 8 1.67 -12.68 -10.41
C ARG A 8 2.15 -12.94 -8.98
N LEU A 9 1.74 -12.09 -8.04
CA LEU A 9 2.14 -12.13 -6.63
C LEU A 9 0.95 -12.39 -5.73
N ALA A 10 1.08 -13.35 -4.82
CA ALA A 10 0.08 -13.70 -3.82
C ALA A 10 0.12 -12.78 -2.58
N LEU A 11 0.17 -11.46 -2.80
CA LEU A 11 0.15 -10.47 -1.70
C LEU A 11 -1.25 -10.40 -1.07
N SER A 12 -1.30 -10.32 0.26
CA SER A 12 -2.50 -10.04 1.04
C SER A 12 -2.58 -8.55 1.43
N ASP A 13 -3.75 -8.09 1.89
CA ASP A 13 -3.92 -6.74 2.42
C ASP A 13 -3.00 -6.46 3.62
N GLN A 14 -2.80 -7.45 4.51
CA GLN A 14 -1.82 -7.35 5.60
C GLN A 14 -0.38 -7.22 5.08
N GLY A 15 -0.05 -7.94 4.01
CA GLY A 15 1.26 -7.82 3.36
C GLY A 15 1.48 -6.43 2.75
N LEU A 16 0.44 -5.81 2.20
CA LEU A 16 0.50 -4.43 1.72
C LEU A 16 0.72 -3.43 2.86
N ARG A 17 -0.01 -3.59 3.98
CA ARG A 17 0.19 -2.77 5.19
C ARG A 17 1.61 -2.88 5.72
N ALA A 18 2.11 -4.10 5.91
CA ALA A 18 3.46 -4.34 6.42
C ALA A 18 4.54 -3.75 5.50
N ARG A 19 4.34 -3.79 4.18
CA ARG A 19 5.23 -3.14 3.22
C ARG A 19 5.27 -1.62 3.43
N ASP A 20 4.10 -0.99 3.54
CA ASP A 20 4.01 0.46 3.67
C ASP A 20 4.59 0.92 5.03
N GLU A 21 4.35 0.18 6.11
CA GLU A 21 4.96 0.43 7.43
C GLU A 21 6.49 0.32 7.38
N MET A 22 7.02 -0.71 6.71
CA MET A 22 8.45 -0.92 6.54
C MET A 22 9.12 0.24 5.78
N VAL A 23 8.54 0.64 4.64
CA VAL A 23 9.11 1.69 3.78
C VAL A 23 8.99 3.06 4.43
N ILE A 24 7.78 3.44 4.89
CA ILE A 24 7.55 4.75 5.51
C ILE A 24 8.37 4.88 6.78
N GLY A 25 8.38 3.85 7.63
CA GLY A 25 9.16 3.82 8.86
C GLY A 25 10.66 3.96 8.61
N HIS A 26 11.20 3.40 7.53
CA HIS A 26 12.60 3.56 7.15
C HIS A 26 12.95 5.02 6.84
N PHE A 27 12.22 5.65 5.91
CA PHE A 27 12.49 7.04 5.50
C PHE A 27 12.21 8.04 6.62
N ARG A 28 11.18 7.79 7.45
CA ARG A 28 10.90 8.61 8.63
C ARG A 28 12.05 8.60 9.63
N LYS A 29 12.62 7.43 9.92
CA LYS A 29 13.81 7.30 10.79
C LYS A 29 15.04 7.99 10.21
N ALA A 30 15.19 7.98 8.89
CA ALA A 30 16.29 8.66 8.20
C ALA A 30 16.10 10.18 8.09
N GLY A 31 14.95 10.73 8.48
CA GLY A 31 14.64 12.16 8.30
C GLY A 31 14.50 12.58 6.83
N VAL A 32 14.21 11.64 5.94
CA VAL A 32 14.12 11.86 4.50
C VAL A 32 12.65 11.99 4.09
N PRO A 33 12.25 13.05 3.36
CA PRO A 33 10.89 13.18 2.84
C PRO A 33 10.52 12.03 1.90
N LEU A 34 9.30 11.53 2.04
CA LEU A 34 8.74 10.46 1.22
C LEU A 34 7.42 10.91 0.60
N CYS A 35 7.21 10.57 -0.67
CA CYS A 35 5.94 10.78 -1.37
C CYS A 35 5.40 9.41 -1.81
N GLY A 36 4.18 9.09 -1.39
CA GLY A 36 3.45 7.91 -1.84
C GLY A 36 2.51 8.27 -2.99
N VAL A 37 2.53 7.47 -4.05
CA VAL A 37 1.63 7.62 -5.20
C VAL A 37 0.89 6.32 -5.46
N ILE A 38 -0.42 6.42 -5.73
CA ILE A 38 -1.22 5.25 -6.10
C ILE A 38 -0.82 4.79 -7.49
N GLY A 39 -0.48 3.51 -7.60
CA GLY A 39 -0.18 2.84 -8.86
C GLY A 39 -1.39 2.11 -9.44
N GLY A 40 -1.12 1.01 -10.15
CA GLY A 40 -2.17 0.17 -10.72
C GLY A 40 -2.99 -0.61 -9.67
N GLY A 41 -3.94 -1.37 -10.19
CA GLY A 41 -4.80 -2.28 -9.44
C GLY A 41 -5.97 -2.66 -10.33
N TYR A 42 -5.96 -3.90 -10.82
CA TYR A 42 -6.76 -4.31 -11.97
C TYR A 42 -7.94 -5.21 -11.59
N SER A 43 -8.38 -5.10 -10.35
CA SER A 43 -9.60 -5.73 -9.84
C SER A 43 -10.83 -5.03 -10.39
N THR A 44 -11.85 -5.80 -10.80
CA THR A 44 -13.17 -5.26 -11.17
C THR A 44 -14.05 -4.96 -9.96
N ASP A 45 -13.70 -5.48 -8.79
CA ASP A 45 -14.29 -5.09 -7.51
C ASP A 45 -13.71 -3.74 -7.08
N VAL A 46 -14.48 -2.67 -7.35
CA VAL A 46 -14.10 -1.28 -7.08
C VAL A 46 -14.01 -0.99 -5.58
N PRO A 47 -14.99 -1.37 -4.73
CA PRO A 47 -14.85 -1.23 -3.28
C PRO A 47 -13.59 -1.88 -2.71
N ALA A 48 -13.29 -3.13 -3.09
CA ALA A 48 -12.09 -3.81 -2.62
C ALA A 48 -10.81 -3.14 -3.15
N LEU A 49 -10.81 -2.66 -4.39
CA LEU A 49 -9.68 -1.91 -4.95
C LEU A 49 -9.45 -0.60 -4.21
N ALA A 50 -10.50 0.17 -3.93
CA ALA A 50 -10.43 1.42 -3.19
C ALA A 50 -9.90 1.19 -1.76
N ALA A 51 -10.39 0.16 -1.06
CA ALA A 51 -9.90 -0.21 0.26
C ALA A 51 -8.40 -0.56 0.24
N ARG A 52 -7.93 -1.27 -0.80
CA ARG A 52 -6.49 -1.58 -0.97
C ARG A 52 -5.64 -0.35 -1.23
N HIS A 53 -6.13 0.60 -2.02
CA HIS A 53 -5.44 1.89 -2.24
C HIS A 53 -5.44 2.76 -0.97
N ALA A 54 -6.50 2.70 -0.16
CA ALA A 54 -6.60 3.42 1.11
C ALA A 54 -5.51 3.02 2.12
N ILE A 55 -5.02 1.78 2.08
CA ILE A 55 -3.96 1.27 2.97
C ILE A 55 -2.76 2.22 3.04
N LEU A 56 -2.31 2.74 1.89
CA LEU A 56 -1.17 3.66 1.85
C LEU A 56 -1.41 4.90 2.73
N PHE A 57 -2.59 5.50 2.62
CA PHE A 57 -2.95 6.71 3.36
C PHE A 57 -3.16 6.41 4.85
N GLU A 58 -3.80 5.29 5.18
CA GLU A 58 -4.01 4.85 6.56
C GLU A 58 -2.68 4.63 7.28
N VAL A 59 -1.74 3.93 6.65
CA VAL A 59 -0.41 3.70 7.23
C VAL A 59 0.35 5.01 7.32
N ALA A 60 0.38 5.83 6.26
CA ALA A 60 1.08 7.12 6.28
C ALA A 60 0.57 8.06 7.37
N ALA A 61 -0.74 8.08 7.63
CA ALA A 61 -1.34 8.88 8.69
C ALA A 61 -0.83 8.51 10.09
N ALA A 62 -0.38 7.27 10.32
CA ALA A 62 0.21 6.84 11.59
C ALA A 62 1.65 7.34 11.82
N TYR A 63 2.31 7.89 10.79
CA TYR A 63 3.69 8.43 10.85
C TYR A 63 3.77 9.96 10.74
N ALA A 64 2.62 10.63 10.62
CA ALA A 64 2.50 12.09 10.57
C ALA A 64 2.99 12.71 11.89
#